data_AF-A0A2N2AXR8-F1
#
_entry.id   AF-A0A2N2AXR8-F1
#
_cell.length_a   1.000
_cell.length_b   1.000
_cell.length_c   1.000
_cell.angle_alpha   90.00
_cell.angle_beta   90.00
_cell.angle_gamma   90.00
#
_symmetry.space_group_name_H-M   'P 1'
#
loop_
_entity.id
_entity.type
_entity.pdbx_description
1 polymer ?
#
loop_
_entity_poly.entity_id
_entity_poly.type
_entity_poly.pdbx_seq_one_letter_code
_entity_poly.pdbx_strand_id
1 'polypeptide(L)'
;MNKIVLIGSDDHHDLLALLGKLQDNLRTKWEINKLDSNVIEITYFEDSSINLKYLIINIDLHAKFDLSAFEGYKVITVGFNKKASVTVSSVEDEEIVFCIQREIDLSSQKVEPQEFVIKGNFFLRGDILNGIFAFTTMLISKEYSKFEFA
;
A
#
# COMPACT_ATOMS: atom_id res chain seq x y z
N MET A 1 3.42 -18.28 -3.37
CA MET A 1 3.19 -17.07 -4.17
C MET A 1 2.25 -16.17 -3.41
N ASN A 2 2.76 -15.02 -2.98
CA ASN A 2 1.99 -14.05 -2.23
C ASN A 2 1.29 -13.09 -3.19
N LYS A 3 0.12 -12.61 -2.80
CA LYS A 3 -0.70 -11.69 -3.59
C LYS A 3 -1.11 -10.49 -2.75
N ILE A 4 -1.04 -9.32 -3.36
CA ILE A 4 -1.59 -8.07 -2.84
C ILE A 4 -2.57 -7.56 -3.88
N VAL A 5 -3.80 -7.27 -3.48
CA VAL A 5 -4.77 -6.59 -4.33
C VAL A 5 -4.97 -5.19 -3.77
N LEU A 6 -4.83 -4.19 -4.63
CA LEU A 6 -5.06 -2.78 -4.32
C LEU A 6 -6.40 -2.38 -4.94
N ILE A 7 -7.29 -1.79 -4.13
CA ILE A 7 -8.58 -1.29 -4.59
C ILE A 7 -8.75 0.18 -4.21
N GLY A 8 -9.08 1.00 -5.19
CA GLY A 8 -9.38 2.41 -4.98
C GLY A 8 -8.17 3.34 -5.04
N SER A 9 -7.11 2.92 -5.74
CA SER A 9 -6.09 3.83 -6.26
C SER A 9 -6.71 4.66 -7.37
N ASP A 10 -6.56 5.99 -7.34
CA ASP A 10 -7.20 6.89 -8.32
C ASP A 10 -6.85 6.51 -9.78
N ASP A 11 -7.86 6.55 -10.64
CA ASP A 11 -7.66 6.56 -12.09
C ASP A 11 -6.87 7.84 -12.43
N HIS A 12 -5.64 7.68 -12.93
CA HIS A 12 -4.80 8.75 -13.49
C HIS A 12 -3.92 9.56 -12.52
N HIS A 13 -2.93 8.92 -11.90
CA HIS A 13 -1.54 8.95 -12.39
C HIS A 13 -0.59 8.29 -11.37
N ASP A 14 0.46 7.66 -11.87
CA ASP A 14 1.69 7.28 -11.17
C ASP A 14 1.72 6.19 -10.10
N LEU A 15 0.64 5.52 -9.67
CA LEU A 15 0.82 4.35 -8.77
C LEU A 15 1.58 3.20 -9.44
N LEU A 16 1.21 2.81 -10.67
CA LEU A 16 1.93 1.76 -11.41
C LEU A 16 3.37 2.17 -11.70
N ALA A 17 3.60 3.43 -12.06
CA ALA A 17 4.93 3.96 -12.31
C ALA A 17 5.79 4.00 -11.04
N LEU A 18 5.20 4.43 -9.91
CA LEU A 18 5.82 4.45 -8.59
C LEU A 18 6.17 3.02 -8.15
N LEU A 19 5.23 2.08 -8.23
CA LEU A 19 5.49 0.67 -7.90
C LEU A 19 6.58 0.08 -8.79
N GLY A 20 6.61 0.42 -10.08
CA GLY A 20 7.68 0.04 -11.01
C GLY A 20 9.05 0.60 -10.62
N LYS A 21 9.14 1.92 -10.36
CA LYS A 21 10.37 2.57 -9.86
C LYS A 21 10.85 1.96 -8.54
N LEU A 22 9.92 1.64 -7.64
CA LEU A 22 10.25 1.04 -6.35
C LEU A 22 10.83 -0.35 -6.56
N GLN A 23 10.21 -1.17 -7.42
CA GLN A 23 10.67 -2.52 -7.73
C GLN A 23 12.16 -2.57 -8.16
N ASP A 24 12.65 -1.57 -8.89
CA ASP A 24 14.06 -1.48 -9.29
C ASP A 24 15.03 -1.43 -8.09
N ASN A 25 14.55 -1.00 -6.93
CA ASN A 25 15.31 -0.86 -5.68
C ASN A 25 15.04 -2.02 -4.68
N LEU A 26 14.16 -2.95 -5.02
CA LEU A 26 13.77 -4.07 -4.16
C LEU A 26 14.54 -5.35 -4.49
N ARG A 27 14.75 -6.19 -3.47
CA ARG A 27 15.29 -7.54 -3.68
C ARG A 27 14.23 -8.48 -4.25
N THR A 28 12.98 -8.25 -3.88
CA THR A 28 11.83 -9.07 -4.25
C THR A 28 11.31 -8.63 -5.62
N LYS A 29 11.21 -9.59 -6.56
CA LYS A 29 10.59 -9.32 -7.86
C LYS A 29 9.07 -9.29 -7.73
N TRP A 30 8.46 -8.27 -8.32
CA TRP A 30 7.01 -8.11 -8.40
C TRP A 30 6.54 -8.33 -9.84
N GLU A 31 5.36 -8.91 -9.96
CA GLU A 31 4.56 -8.91 -11.17
C GLU A 31 3.32 -8.07 -10.90
N ILE A 32 3.17 -6.96 -11.61
CA ILE A 32 2.12 -5.96 -11.39
C ILE A 32 1.13 -6.03 -12.55
N ASN A 33 -0.13 -6.34 -12.25
CA ASN A 33 -1.20 -6.49 -13.22
C ASN A 33 -2.33 -5.50 -12.93
N LYS A 34 -2.68 -4.64 -13.91
CA LYS A 34 -3.90 -3.82 -13.84
C LYS A 34 -5.09 -4.68 -14.26
N LEU A 35 -6.03 -4.92 -13.35
CA LEU A 35 -7.21 -5.75 -13.61
C LEU A 35 -8.41 -4.92 -14.06
N ASP A 36 -8.56 -3.70 -13.51
CA ASP A 36 -9.59 -2.72 -13.85
C ASP A 36 -9.02 -1.31 -13.59
N SER A 37 -9.76 -0.26 -13.97
CA SER A 37 -9.59 1.16 -13.59
C SER A 37 -8.98 1.34 -12.21
N ASN A 38 -9.64 0.79 -11.18
CA ASN A 38 -9.33 1.00 -9.77
C ASN A 38 -8.77 -0.25 -9.06
N VAL A 39 -8.36 -1.28 -9.80
CA VAL A 39 -7.90 -2.56 -9.24
C VAL A 39 -6.54 -2.97 -9.81
N ILE A 40 -5.56 -3.11 -8.92
CA ILE A 40 -4.21 -3.57 -9.25
C ILE A 40 -3.93 -4.84 -8.44
N GLU A 41 -3.44 -5.89 -9.11
CA GLU A 41 -2.91 -7.09 -8.45
C GLU A 41 -1.38 -7.06 -8.53
N ILE A 42 -0.73 -7.28 -7.39
CA ILE A 42 0.70 -7.46 -7.28
C ILE A 42 0.96 -8.88 -6.80
N THR A 43 1.70 -9.64 -7.60
CA THR A 43 2.21 -10.95 -7.23
C THR A 43 3.67 -10.80 -6.86
N TYR A 44 4.07 -11.36 -5.72
CA TYR A 44 5.45 -11.35 -5.29
C TYR A 44 5.89 -12.70 -4.72
N PHE A 45 7.19 -12.96 -4.85
CA PHE A 45 7.81 -14.23 -4.48
C PHE A 45 8.67 -14.04 -3.24
N GLU A 46 8.19 -14.53 -2.10
CA GLU A 46 9.07 -14.80 -0.95
C GLU A 46 9.42 -16.29 -0.94
N ASP A 47 10.59 -16.64 -0.40
CA ASP A 47 11.06 -18.02 -0.17
C ASP A 47 10.20 -18.83 0.83
N SER A 48 9.03 -18.31 1.22
CA SER A 48 8.13 -18.99 2.15
C SER A 48 7.16 -19.92 1.41
N SER A 49 6.89 -21.09 2.00
CA SER A 49 5.88 -22.05 1.53
C SER A 49 4.42 -21.58 1.76
N ILE A 50 4.21 -20.38 2.31
CA ILE A 50 2.90 -19.85 2.66
C ILE A 50 2.42 -18.94 1.52
N ASN A 51 1.17 -19.12 1.09
CA ASN A 51 0.51 -18.26 0.11
C ASN A 51 -0.30 -17.18 0.84
N LEU A 52 0.31 -16.04 1.11
CA LEU A 52 -0.36 -14.93 1.78
C LEU A 52 -1.13 -14.09 0.78
N LYS A 53 -2.30 -13.63 1.20
CA LYS A 53 -3.15 -12.76 0.39
C LYS A 53 -3.53 -11.54 1.21
N TYR A 54 -3.21 -10.36 0.71
CA TYR A 54 -3.55 -9.08 1.33
C TYR A 54 -4.45 -8.27 0.40
N LEU A 55 -5.44 -7.62 0.99
CA LEU A 55 -6.29 -6.65 0.32
C LEU A 55 -5.99 -5.28 0.91
N ILE A 56 -5.43 -4.37 0.12
CA ILE A 56 -5.26 -2.96 0.47
C ILE A 56 -6.42 -2.19 -0.17
N ILE A 57 -7.23 -1.52 0.64
CA ILE A 57 -8.44 -0.86 0.16
C ILE A 57 -8.55 0.57 0.68
N ASN A 58 -8.82 1.51 -0.22
CA ASN A 58 -9.10 2.89 0.14
C ASN A 58 -10.53 3.01 0.72
N ILE A 59 -10.63 3.34 2.01
CA ILE A 59 -11.92 3.46 2.70
C ILE A 59 -12.52 4.86 2.65
N ASP A 60 -11.81 5.83 2.07
CA ASP A 60 -12.38 7.15 1.80
C ASP A 60 -13.35 7.11 0.62
N LEU A 61 -13.28 6.07 -0.20
CA LEU A 61 -14.23 5.83 -1.27
C LEU A 61 -15.55 5.37 -0.67
N HIS A 62 -16.62 6.14 -0.89
CA HIS A 62 -17.99 5.76 -0.50
C HIS A 62 -18.57 4.61 -1.33
N ALA A 63 -17.74 3.90 -2.11
CA ALA A 63 -18.16 2.76 -2.91
C ALA A 63 -18.40 1.54 -2.02
N LYS A 64 -19.49 0.82 -2.28
CA LYS A 64 -19.72 -0.49 -1.67
C LYS A 64 -18.85 -1.51 -2.41
N PHE A 65 -17.80 -1.96 -1.74
CA PHE A 65 -16.98 -3.06 -2.25
C PHE A 65 -17.55 -4.39 -1.78
N ASP A 66 -17.75 -5.29 -2.72
CA ASP A 66 -18.08 -6.67 -2.41
C ASP A 66 -16.82 -7.39 -1.95
N LEU A 67 -16.69 -7.56 -0.63
CA LEU A 67 -15.55 -8.22 -0.01
C LEU A 67 -15.61 -9.75 -0.12
N SER A 68 -16.72 -10.33 -0.61
CA SER A 68 -16.85 -11.79 -0.75
C SER A 68 -15.80 -12.38 -1.69
N ALA A 69 -15.40 -11.65 -2.73
CA ALA A 69 -14.35 -12.07 -3.66
C ALA A 69 -12.94 -12.16 -3.01
N PHE A 70 -12.80 -11.62 -1.79
CA PHE A 70 -11.55 -11.55 -1.04
C PHE A 70 -11.60 -12.39 0.24
N GLU A 71 -12.43 -13.44 0.27
CA GLU A 71 -12.41 -14.40 1.37
C GLU A 71 -11.00 -14.98 1.57
N GLY A 72 -10.54 -14.99 2.83
CA GLY A 72 -9.19 -15.41 3.20
C GLY A 72 -8.08 -14.37 2.96
N TYR A 73 -8.41 -13.17 2.48
CA TYR A 73 -7.46 -12.06 2.42
C TYR A 73 -7.37 -11.36 3.77
N LYS A 74 -6.15 -10.98 4.17
CA LYS A 74 -5.95 -10.02 5.26
C LYS A 74 -6.22 -8.61 4.73
N VAL A 75 -7.21 -7.93 5.30
CA VAL A 75 -7.62 -6.60 4.84
C VAL A 75 -6.86 -5.51 5.58
N ILE A 76 -6.19 -4.63 4.84
CA ILE A 76 -5.54 -3.42 5.32
C ILE A 76 -6.25 -2.23 4.67
N THR A 77 -6.83 -1.37 5.50
CA THR A 77 -7.54 -0.19 5.02
C THR A 77 -6.59 0.99 4.95
N VAL A 78 -6.67 1.78 3.88
CA VAL A 78 -5.86 2.98 3.67
C VAL A 78 -6.76 4.18 3.39
N GLY A 79 -6.22 5.39 3.57
CA GLY A 79 -6.90 6.64 3.25
C GLY A 79 -6.60 7.75 4.25
N PHE A 80 -7.17 8.93 4.02
CA PHE A 80 -7.15 10.09 4.90
C PHE A 80 -8.07 9.91 6.13
N ASN A 81 -9.00 8.97 6.10
CA ASN A 81 -9.83 8.64 7.26
C ASN A 81 -8.98 8.03 8.38
N LYS A 82 -9.01 8.64 9.57
CA LYS A 82 -8.29 8.18 10.77
C LYS A 82 -8.72 6.80 11.27
N LYS A 83 -9.83 6.25 10.77
CA LYS A 83 -10.26 4.86 11.03
C LYS A 83 -9.58 3.84 10.12
N ALA A 84 -8.79 4.26 9.14
CA ALA A 84 -8.00 3.38 8.29
C ALA A 84 -6.91 2.68 9.12
N SER A 85 -6.40 1.55 8.62
CA SER A 85 -5.27 0.83 9.22
C SER A 85 -3.97 1.60 9.01
N VAL A 86 -3.80 2.18 7.83
CA VAL A 86 -2.71 3.12 7.51
C VAL A 86 -3.34 4.42 7.04
N THR A 87 -2.92 5.55 7.59
CA THR A 87 -3.46 6.87 7.24
C THR A 87 -2.36 7.91 7.11
N VAL A 88 -2.73 9.12 6.71
CA VAL A 88 -1.86 10.30 6.64
C VAL A 88 -2.10 11.12 7.91
N SER A 89 -1.10 11.28 8.77
CA SER A 89 -1.22 12.07 10.01
C SER A 89 -0.82 13.54 9.83
N SER A 90 0.15 13.83 8.95
CA SER A 90 0.52 15.20 8.55
C SER A 90 0.99 15.26 7.10
N VAL A 91 0.86 16.44 6.49
CA VAL A 91 1.38 16.79 5.17
C VAL A 91 1.97 18.19 5.28
N GLU A 92 3.28 18.28 5.07
CA GLU A 92 4.03 19.52 4.96
C GLU A 92 4.56 19.64 3.51
N ASP A 93 5.20 20.77 3.18
CA ASP A 93 5.67 21.04 1.82
C ASP A 93 6.63 19.96 1.27
N GLU A 94 7.52 19.42 2.11
CA GLU A 94 8.55 18.45 1.73
C GLU A 94 8.46 17.10 2.47
N GLU A 95 7.49 16.96 3.37
CA GLU A 95 7.33 15.74 4.18
C GLU A 95 5.86 15.30 4.30
N ILE A 96 5.62 13.99 4.17
CA ILE A 96 4.35 13.36 4.58
C ILE A 96 4.62 12.44 5.76
N VAL A 97 3.74 12.46 6.75
CA VAL A 97 3.75 11.47 7.82
C VAL A 97 2.65 10.44 7.57
N PHE A 98 3.06 9.21 7.24
CA PHE A 98 2.17 8.05 7.23
C PHE A 98 2.13 7.42 8.61
N CYS A 99 0.95 7.03 9.06
CA CYS A 99 0.75 6.47 10.38
C CYS A 99 0.03 5.13 10.27
N ILE A 100 0.61 4.09 10.89
CA ILE A 100 -0.07 2.83 11.15
C ILE A 100 -0.92 3.02 12.41
N GLN A 101 -2.24 2.96 12.28
CA GLN A 101 -3.20 3.25 13.37
C GLN A 101 -3.53 2.04 14.23
N ARG A 102 -3.25 0.81 13.74
CA ARG A 102 -3.49 -0.44 14.45
C ARG A 102 -2.47 -1.49 14.04
N GLU A 103 -2.31 -2.52 14.87
CA GLU A 103 -1.41 -3.64 14.58
C GLU A 103 -1.74 -4.27 13.21
N ILE A 104 -0.70 -4.49 12.40
CA ILE A 104 -0.80 -5.18 11.10
C ILE A 104 -0.07 -6.52 11.21
N ASP A 105 -0.83 -7.61 11.11
CA ASP A 105 -0.30 -8.97 11.08
C ASP A 105 0.30 -9.29 9.71
N LEU A 106 1.62 -9.16 9.57
CA LEU A 106 2.36 -9.69 8.43
C LEU A 106 2.63 -11.19 8.63
N SER A 107 3.25 -11.87 7.65
CA SER A 107 3.51 -13.31 7.77
C SER A 107 4.46 -13.71 8.88
N SER A 108 5.49 -12.91 9.09
CA SER A 108 6.60 -13.24 9.98
C SER A 108 6.64 -12.39 11.24
N GLN A 109 5.86 -11.30 11.28
CA GLN A 109 5.88 -10.34 12.38
C GLN A 109 4.58 -9.55 12.43
N LYS A 110 4.33 -8.94 13.58
CA LYS A 110 3.36 -7.87 13.75
C LYS A 110 4.06 -6.53 13.60
N VAL A 111 3.40 -5.61 12.93
CA VAL A 111 3.83 -4.21 12.88
C VAL A 111 2.98 -3.41 13.84
N GLU A 112 3.61 -2.86 14.87
CA GLU A 112 2.95 -2.01 15.86
C GLU A 112 2.59 -0.63 15.29
N PRO A 113 1.57 0.04 15.86
CA PRO A 113 1.26 1.42 15.53
C PRO A 113 2.46 2.34 15.68
N GLN A 114 2.79 3.07 14.62
CA GLN A 114 3.91 4.01 14.57
C GLN A 114 3.78 4.95 13.38
N GLU A 115 4.62 5.98 13.36
CA GLU A 115 4.67 6.98 12.28
C GLU A 115 5.92 6.80 11.42
N PHE A 116 5.78 7.13 10.14
CA PHE A 116 6.82 7.07 9.12
C PHE A 116 6.83 8.40 8.38
N VAL A 117 7.96 9.10 8.48
CA VAL A 117 8.18 10.34 7.73
C VAL A 117 8.73 9.98 6.36
N ILE A 118 8.02 10.39 5.32
CA ILE A 118 8.43 10.22 3.93
C ILE A 118 8.76 11.60 3.37
N LYS A 119 9.94 11.73 2.78
CA LYS A 119 10.40 12.97 2.15
C LYS A 119 10.04 13.00 0.67
N GLY A 120 9.80 14.19 0.14
CA GLY A 120 9.49 14.44 -1.28
C GLY A 120 9.50 15.94 -1.58
N ASN A 121 9.32 16.31 -2.85
CA ASN A 121 9.51 17.69 -3.28
C ASN A 121 8.21 18.51 -3.30
N PHE A 122 7.04 17.88 -3.45
CA PHE A 122 5.69 18.49 -3.35
C PHE A 122 4.66 17.35 -3.42
N PHE A 123 3.53 17.48 -2.72
CA PHE A 123 2.52 16.42 -2.68
C PHE A 123 1.13 16.91 -3.09
N LEU A 124 0.65 16.50 -4.26
CA LEU A 124 -0.78 16.59 -4.57
C LEU A 124 -1.54 15.48 -3.86
N ARG A 125 -2.84 15.68 -3.64
CA ARG A 125 -3.69 14.68 -2.98
C ARG A 125 -3.60 13.28 -3.61
N GLY A 126 -3.51 13.21 -4.94
CA GLY A 126 -3.33 11.95 -5.67
C GLY A 126 -1.99 11.29 -5.36
N ASP A 127 -0.91 12.07 -5.28
CA ASP A 127 0.44 11.57 -4.93
C ASP A 127 0.47 10.98 -3.52
N ILE A 128 -0.20 11.63 -2.57
CA ILE A 128 -0.32 11.15 -1.20
C ILE A 128 -1.06 9.80 -1.16
N LEU A 129 -2.17 9.68 -1.91
CA LEU A 129 -2.94 8.44 -1.96
C LEU A 129 -2.14 7.30 -2.60
N ASN A 130 -1.47 7.56 -3.71
CA ASN A 130 -0.59 6.57 -4.34
C ASN A 130 0.57 6.19 -3.41
N GLY A 131 1.13 7.17 -2.71
CA GLY A 131 2.17 6.95 -1.73
C GLY A 131 1.73 6.05 -0.60
N ILE A 132 0.53 6.22 -0.05
CA ILE A 132 0.06 5.33 1.03
C ILE A 132 -0.17 3.90 0.53
N PHE A 133 -0.63 3.71 -0.71
CA PHE A 133 -0.72 2.39 -1.34
C PHE A 133 0.67 1.76 -1.53
N ALA A 134 1.62 2.52 -2.07
CA ALA A 134 2.98 2.05 -2.32
C ALA A 134 3.73 1.74 -1.01
N PHE A 135 3.65 2.63 -0.02
CA PHE A 135 4.18 2.43 1.32
C PHE A 135 3.60 1.17 1.96
N THR A 136 2.27 0.99 1.93
CA THR A 136 1.63 -0.19 2.52
C THR A 136 2.02 -1.48 1.78
N THR A 137 2.21 -1.40 0.46
CA THR A 137 2.74 -2.53 -0.34
C THR A 137 4.16 -2.89 0.10
N MET A 138 5.04 -1.89 0.29
CA MET A 138 6.40 -2.11 0.77
C MET A 138 6.46 -2.58 2.22
N LEU A 139 5.50 -2.17 3.05
CA LEU A 139 5.34 -2.67 4.42
C LEU A 139 5.10 -4.18 4.39
N ILE A 140 4.18 -4.64 3.55
CA ILE A 140 3.86 -6.06 3.38
C ILE A 140 5.05 -6.85 2.82
N SER A 141 5.79 -6.26 1.87
CA SER A 141 7.01 -6.87 1.32
C SER A 141 8.25 -6.72 2.21
N LYS A 142 8.11 -6.14 3.41
CA LYS A 142 9.19 -5.90 4.40
C LYS A 142 10.35 -5.02 3.90
N GLU A 143 10.06 -4.11 2.97
CA GLU A 143 11.06 -3.25 2.35
C GLU A 143 10.76 -1.76 2.59
N TYR A 144 9.81 -1.43 3.49
CA TYR A 144 9.32 -0.07 3.76
C TYR A 144 10.39 0.94 4.19
N SER A 145 11.54 0.50 4.74
CA SER A 145 12.66 1.39 5.06
C SER A 145 13.34 2.02 3.84
N LYS A 146 12.98 1.59 2.62
CA LYS A 146 13.50 2.10 1.35
C LYS A 146 12.50 2.99 0.59
N PHE A 147 11.36 3.31 1.20
CA PHE A 147 10.32 4.09 0.53
C PHE A 147 10.64 5.58 0.60
N GLU A 148 10.82 6.20 -0.56
CA GLU A 148 11.00 7.64 -0.76
C GLU A 148 10.19 8.08 -1.98
N PHE A 149 9.65 9.30 -1.98
CA PHE A 149 9.05 9.88 -3.19
C PHE A 149 10.18 10.44 -4.07
N ALA A 150 10.41 9.80 -5.23
CA ALA A 150 11.43 10.17 -6.21
C ALA A 150 10.86 10.89 -7.45
#